data_AF-A0A1F2U8C7-F1
#
_entry.id   AF-A0A1F2U8C7-F1
#
_cell.length_a   1.000
_cell.length_b   1.000
_cell.length_c   1.000
_cell.angle_alpha   90.00
_cell.angle_beta   90.00
_cell.angle_gamma   90.00
#
_symmetry.space_group_name_H-M   'P 1'
#
loop_
_entity.id
_entity.type
_entity.pdbx_description
1 polymer ?
#
loop_
_entity_poly.entity_id
_entity_poly.type
_entity_poly.pdbx_seq_one_letter_code
_entity_poly.pdbx_strand_id
1 'polypeptide(L)'
;MTPPRPDQSPRQHRPPRWAEAVLRAMLTPEDAETVSGDLLEVYRDSVRPSRGHLGANVWFVGQVAGFAWRATWVWGLLLATLILGRNALDWFVPPADFMTRSIVTTYGAMSLFLVCGGLIAYRTRSLRASAAAGLAIGVIAAPIKIVGALVLLAIWHDPQTRMAIDRSGGLAEVFALPLFLLLPGALLALAGGLVGKAAAWSFRPRGMQ
;
A
#
# COMPACT_ATOMS: atom_id res chain seq x y z
N MET A 1 -47.22 15.94 -25.43
CA MET A 1 -46.21 14.94 -25.01
C MET A 1 -44.99 15.11 -25.87
N THR A 2 -43.92 15.66 -25.33
CA THR A 2 -42.67 15.88 -26.06
C THR A 2 -41.84 14.60 -25.93
N PRO A 3 -41.40 13.96 -27.04
CA PRO A 3 -40.60 12.75 -26.96
C PRO A 3 -39.27 13.03 -26.23
N PRO A 4 -38.80 12.12 -25.37
CA PRO A 4 -37.52 12.28 -24.69
C PRO A 4 -36.38 12.39 -25.72
N ARG A 5 -35.47 13.34 -25.53
CA ARG A 5 -34.33 13.57 -26.43
C ARG A 5 -33.47 12.29 -26.54
N PRO A 6 -33.24 11.73 -27.73
CA PRO A 6 -32.42 10.54 -27.93
C PRO A 6 -30.91 10.75 -27.71
N ASP A 7 -30.46 11.97 -27.38
CA ASP A 7 -29.03 12.28 -27.16
C ASP A 7 -28.59 12.23 -25.69
N GLN A 8 -29.53 12.12 -24.74
CA GLN A 8 -29.20 11.87 -23.34
C GLN A 8 -28.99 10.38 -23.11
N SER A 9 -28.02 9.81 -23.84
CA SER A 9 -27.29 8.65 -23.32
C SER A 9 -26.83 9.09 -21.93
N PRO A 10 -27.35 8.53 -20.82
CA PRO A 10 -27.05 9.01 -19.49
C PRO A 10 -25.53 9.03 -19.40
N ARG A 11 -24.91 10.23 -19.37
CA ARG A 11 -23.45 10.37 -19.41
C ARG A 11 -22.94 9.45 -18.33
N GLN A 12 -22.35 8.33 -18.73
CA GLN A 12 -22.17 7.21 -17.81
C GLN A 12 -21.34 7.72 -16.64
N HIS A 13 -22.00 7.78 -15.49
CA HIS A 13 -21.49 8.41 -14.30
C HIS A 13 -20.54 7.43 -13.62
N ARG A 14 -19.33 7.35 -14.16
CA ARG A 14 -18.31 6.38 -13.76
C ARG A 14 -17.52 6.91 -12.55
N PRO A 15 -17.16 6.04 -11.59
CA PRO A 15 -16.22 6.43 -10.54
C PRO A 15 -14.82 6.70 -11.14
N PRO A 16 -13.85 7.15 -10.32
CA PRO A 16 -12.49 7.36 -10.79
C PRO A 16 -11.89 6.04 -11.31
N ARG A 17 -11.54 6.00 -12.60
CA ARG A 17 -11.10 4.78 -13.30
C ARG A 17 -9.88 4.12 -12.63
N TRP A 18 -9.00 4.93 -12.04
CA TRP A 18 -7.83 4.43 -11.33
C TRP A 18 -8.21 3.67 -10.06
N ALA A 19 -9.25 4.12 -9.33
CA ALA A 19 -9.68 3.49 -8.09
C ALA A 19 -10.36 2.15 -8.38
N GLU A 20 -11.20 2.09 -9.42
CA GLU A 20 -11.79 0.83 -9.91
C GLU A 20 -10.71 -0.16 -10.36
N ALA A 21 -9.68 0.32 -11.06
CA ALA A 21 -8.56 -0.51 -11.48
C ALA A 21 -7.77 -1.08 -10.29
N VAL A 22 -7.55 -0.29 -9.23
CA VAL A 22 -6.92 -0.75 -7.99
C VAL A 22 -7.81 -1.77 -7.28
N LEU A 23 -9.11 -1.51 -7.14
CA LEU A 23 -10.07 -2.43 -6.53
C LEU A 23 -10.05 -3.79 -7.22
N ARG A 24 -10.24 -3.80 -8.55
CA ARG A 24 -10.24 -5.06 -9.32
C ARG A 24 -8.90 -5.78 -9.27
N ALA A 25 -7.78 -5.05 -9.18
CA ALA A 25 -6.49 -5.67 -9.01
C ALA A 25 -6.34 -6.34 -7.63
N MET A 26 -6.92 -5.76 -6.58
CA MET A 26 -6.85 -6.28 -5.20
C MET A 26 -7.77 -7.48 -4.93
N LEU A 27 -8.77 -7.70 -5.78
CA LEU A 27 -9.71 -8.81 -5.65
C LEU A 27 -9.19 -10.08 -6.32
N THR A 28 -9.68 -11.23 -5.86
CA THR A 28 -9.51 -12.50 -6.57
C THR A 28 -10.29 -12.43 -7.90
N PRO A 29 -9.91 -13.22 -8.92
CA PRO A 29 -10.66 -13.27 -10.17
C PRO A 29 -12.15 -13.60 -9.96
N GLU A 30 -12.45 -14.45 -8.99
CA GLU A 30 -13.81 -14.89 -8.65
C GLU A 30 -14.64 -13.76 -8.03
N ASP A 31 -14.05 -12.95 -7.15
CA ASP A 31 -14.76 -11.87 -6.45
C ASP A 31 -14.77 -10.56 -7.26
N ALA A 32 -13.90 -10.42 -8.26
CA ALA A 32 -13.68 -9.16 -8.96
C ALA A 32 -14.94 -8.63 -9.66
N GLU A 33 -15.72 -9.49 -10.30
CA GLU A 33 -16.94 -9.09 -11.01
C GLU A 33 -18.06 -8.75 -10.02
N THR A 34 -18.35 -9.65 -9.08
CA THR A 34 -19.42 -9.46 -8.09
C THR A 34 -19.17 -8.25 -7.19
N VAL A 35 -18.02 -8.20 -6.50
CA VAL A 35 -17.74 -7.13 -5.52
C VAL A 35 -17.59 -5.77 -6.22
N SER A 36 -16.97 -5.72 -7.41
CA SER A 36 -16.88 -4.44 -8.13
C SER A 36 -18.23 -4.01 -8.72
N GLY A 37 -19.04 -4.95 -9.20
CA GLY A 37 -20.40 -4.70 -9.67
C GLY A 37 -21.28 -4.09 -8.57
N ASP A 38 -21.35 -4.77 -7.42
CA ASP A 38 -22.15 -4.35 -6.27
C ASP A 38 -21.75 -2.95 -5.79
N LEU A 39 -20.44 -2.67 -5.68
CA LEU A 39 -19.95 -1.35 -5.29
C LEU A 39 -20.29 -0.26 -6.31
N LEU A 40 -20.28 -0.58 -7.60
CA LEU A 40 -20.65 0.36 -8.67
C LEU A 40 -22.15 0.66 -8.68
N GLU A 41 -22.97 -0.36 -8.41
CA GLU A 41 -24.42 -0.19 -8.26
C GLU A 41 -24.73 0.70 -7.05
N VAL A 42 -24.16 0.41 -5.88
CA VAL A 42 -24.32 1.24 -4.67
C VAL A 42 -23.81 2.66 -4.91
N TYR A 43 -22.67 2.82 -5.57
CA TYR A 43 -22.13 4.12 -5.94
C TYR A 43 -23.12 4.93 -6.78
N ARG A 44 -23.69 4.32 -7.82
CA ARG A 44 -24.56 4.99 -8.80
C ARG A 44 -25.96 5.25 -8.24
N ASP A 45 -26.53 4.26 -7.57
CA ASP A 45 -27.96 4.23 -7.28
C ASP A 45 -28.27 4.81 -5.88
N SER A 46 -27.30 4.79 -4.95
CA SER A 46 -27.50 5.27 -3.57
C SER A 46 -26.58 6.45 -3.20
N VAL A 47 -25.27 6.31 -3.39
CA VAL A 47 -24.30 7.27 -2.83
C VAL A 47 -24.26 8.57 -3.63
N ARG A 48 -24.28 8.48 -4.95
CA ARG A 48 -24.20 9.67 -5.81
C ARG A 48 -25.43 10.57 -5.76
N PRO A 49 -26.67 10.07 -5.79
CA PRO A 49 -27.86 10.92 -5.63
C PRO A 49 -27.88 11.65 -4.28
N SER A 50 -27.38 11.01 -3.21
CA SER A 50 -27.39 11.57 -1.86
C SER A 50 -26.22 12.52 -1.56
N ARG A 51 -25.02 12.26 -2.08
CA ARG A 51 -23.79 13.00 -1.73
C ARG A 51 -23.21 13.86 -2.86
N GLY A 52 -23.84 13.85 -4.04
CA GLY A 52 -23.29 14.46 -5.24
C GLY A 52 -22.01 13.78 -5.75
N HIS A 53 -21.42 14.33 -6.80
CA HIS A 53 -20.30 13.70 -7.51
C HIS A 53 -19.02 13.59 -6.68
N LEU A 54 -18.59 14.68 -6.02
CA LEU A 54 -17.35 14.68 -5.23
C LEU A 54 -17.48 13.78 -4.00
N GLY A 55 -18.60 13.85 -3.27
CA GLY A 55 -18.86 13.02 -2.11
C GLY A 55 -18.92 11.52 -2.45
N ALA A 56 -19.49 11.18 -3.61
CA ALA A 56 -19.48 9.80 -4.09
C ALA A 56 -18.08 9.31 -4.45
N ASN A 57 -17.27 10.12 -5.15
CA ASN A 57 -15.89 9.76 -5.49
C ASN A 57 -15.05 9.50 -4.23
N VAL A 58 -15.16 10.39 -3.23
CA VAL A 58 -14.46 10.21 -1.94
C VAL A 58 -14.94 8.94 -1.24
N TRP A 59 -16.26 8.67 -1.24
CA TRP A 59 -16.80 7.44 -0.68
C TRP A 59 -16.23 6.20 -1.38
N PHE A 60 -16.20 6.18 -2.71
CA PHE A 60 -15.67 5.05 -3.49
C PHE A 60 -14.19 4.83 -3.23
N VAL A 61 -13.38 5.91 -3.25
CA VAL A 61 -11.96 5.84 -2.90
C VAL A 61 -11.76 5.32 -1.48
N GLY A 62 -12.61 5.72 -0.53
CA GLY A 62 -12.62 5.17 0.83
C GLY A 62 -12.86 3.66 0.88
N GLN A 63 -13.78 3.14 0.07
CA GLN A 63 -14.01 1.69 -0.06
C GLN A 63 -12.76 0.98 -0.60
N VAL A 64 -12.18 1.48 -1.69
CA VAL A 64 -10.96 0.92 -2.29
C VAL A 64 -9.79 0.95 -1.30
N ALA A 65 -9.61 2.05 -0.58
CA ALA A 65 -8.60 2.17 0.48
C ALA A 65 -8.84 1.15 1.59
N GLY A 66 -10.10 0.89 1.98
CA GLY A 66 -10.43 -0.14 2.97
C GLY A 66 -10.07 -1.56 2.53
N PHE A 67 -10.19 -1.88 1.24
CA PHE A 67 -9.70 -3.16 0.70
C PHE A 67 -8.17 -3.24 0.71
N ALA A 68 -7.49 -2.18 0.23
CA ALA A 68 -6.02 -2.12 0.24
C ALA A 68 -5.46 -2.21 1.66
N TRP A 69 -6.08 -1.53 2.63
CA TRP A 69 -5.72 -1.58 4.04
C TRP A 69 -5.81 -3.00 4.59
N ARG A 70 -6.97 -3.66 4.44
CA ARG A 70 -7.17 -5.05 4.92
C ARG A 70 -6.16 -6.03 4.32
N ALA A 71 -5.76 -5.83 3.07
CA ALA A 71 -4.77 -6.66 2.40
C ALA A 71 -3.33 -6.43 2.88
N THR A 72 -2.99 -5.21 3.32
CA THR A 72 -1.59 -4.80 3.51
C THR A 72 -1.21 -4.32 4.92
N TRP A 73 -2.16 -4.10 5.84
CA TRP A 73 -1.87 -3.48 7.14
C TRP A 73 -0.83 -4.23 7.97
N VAL A 74 -0.86 -5.57 8.01
CA VAL A 74 0.13 -6.37 8.74
C VAL A 74 1.53 -6.11 8.18
N TRP A 75 1.68 -6.08 6.86
CA TRP A 75 2.95 -5.84 6.18
C TRP A 75 3.45 -4.41 6.39
N GLY A 76 2.55 -3.43 6.35
CA GLY A 76 2.84 -2.04 6.69
C GLY A 76 3.33 -1.89 8.13
N LEU A 77 2.70 -2.58 9.07
CA LEU A 77 3.10 -2.59 10.48
C LEU A 77 4.48 -3.23 10.66
N LEU A 78 4.72 -4.39 10.05
CA LEU A 78 6.04 -5.06 10.11
C LEU A 78 7.15 -4.18 9.56
N LEU A 79 6.92 -3.52 8.42
CA LEU A 79 7.89 -2.58 7.86
C LEU A 79 8.13 -1.38 8.79
N ALA A 80 7.06 -0.81 9.35
CA ALA A 80 7.17 0.29 10.29
C ALA A 80 7.97 -0.10 11.53
N THR A 81 7.68 -1.26 12.12
CA THR A 81 8.41 -1.80 13.27
C THR A 81 9.88 -2.04 12.95
N LEU A 82 10.20 -2.60 11.78
CA LEU A 82 11.57 -2.82 11.34
C LEU A 82 12.36 -1.50 11.28
N ILE A 83 11.81 -0.47 10.62
CA ILE A 83 12.46 0.83 10.45
C ILE A 83 12.55 1.58 11.79
N LEU A 84 11.46 1.61 12.56
CA LEU A 84 11.41 2.31 13.84
C LEU A 84 12.32 1.63 14.87
N GLY A 85 12.38 0.30 14.87
CA GLY A 85 13.30 -0.47 15.71
C GLY A 85 14.76 -0.15 15.40
N ARG A 86 15.14 -0.07 14.12
CA ARG A 86 16.47 0.40 13.72
C ARG A 86 16.76 1.81 14.22
N ASN A 87 15.82 2.75 14.07
CA ASN A 87 16.00 4.12 14.55
C ASN A 87 16.18 4.17 16.07
N ALA A 88 15.36 3.44 16.83
CA ALA A 88 15.48 3.34 18.28
C ALA A 88 16.84 2.77 18.68
N LEU A 89 17.29 1.70 18.03
CA LEU A 89 18.62 1.12 18.29
C LEU A 89 19.75 2.11 18.00
N ASP A 90 19.66 2.86 16.90
CA ASP A 90 20.71 3.82 16.53
C ASP A 90 20.77 5.02 17.48
N TRP A 91 19.65 5.40 18.08
CA TRP A 91 19.59 6.51 19.03
C TRP A 91 19.98 6.09 20.45
N PHE A 92 19.49 4.95 20.94
CA PHE A 92 19.70 4.52 22.32
C PHE A 92 20.92 3.63 22.54
N VAL A 93 21.36 2.93 21.49
CA VAL A 93 22.53 2.05 21.54
C VAL A 93 23.38 2.31 20.30
N PRO A 94 24.02 3.49 20.18
CA PRO A 94 24.79 3.85 18.99
C PRO A 94 25.81 2.76 18.65
N PRO A 95 25.80 2.20 17.43
CA PRO A 95 26.72 1.15 17.06
C PRO A 95 28.10 1.73 16.77
N ALA A 96 29.14 0.89 16.86
CA ALA A 96 30.45 1.23 16.30
C ALA A 96 30.41 1.32 14.76
N ASP A 97 29.50 0.56 14.13
CA ASP A 97 29.27 0.53 12.69
C ASP A 97 27.76 0.58 12.36
N PHE A 98 27.34 1.64 11.66
CA PHE A 98 25.96 1.81 11.19
C PHE A 98 25.68 0.95 9.94
N MET A 99 26.70 0.52 9.20
CA MET A 99 26.56 -0.22 7.96
C MET A 99 25.83 -1.55 8.20
N THR A 100 26.26 -2.32 9.21
CA THR A 100 25.65 -3.61 9.52
C THR A 100 24.14 -3.51 9.80
N ARG A 101 23.71 -2.55 10.62
CA ARG A 101 22.28 -2.33 10.94
C ARG A 101 21.50 -1.85 9.71
N SER A 102 22.11 -0.97 8.91
CA SER A 102 21.51 -0.51 7.66
C SER A 102 21.30 -1.66 6.67
N ILE A 103 22.29 -2.53 6.50
CA ILE A 103 22.22 -3.73 5.65
C ILE A 103 21.07 -4.65 6.09
N VAL A 104 21.00 -4.99 7.37
CA VAL A 104 19.96 -5.88 7.91
C VAL A 104 18.56 -5.29 7.69
N THR A 105 18.40 -4.00 8.00
CA THR A 105 17.11 -3.30 7.84
C THR A 105 16.71 -3.20 6.37
N THR A 106 17.66 -2.92 5.49
CA THR A 106 17.44 -2.80 4.05
C THR A 106 17.01 -4.14 3.45
N TYR A 107 17.77 -5.21 3.67
CA TYR A 107 17.40 -6.53 3.15
C TYR A 107 16.10 -7.04 3.79
N GLY A 108 15.86 -6.77 5.07
CA GLY A 108 14.59 -7.09 5.73
C GLY A 108 13.40 -6.42 5.07
N ALA A 109 13.50 -5.12 4.77
CA ALA A 109 12.47 -4.38 4.05
C ALA A 109 12.26 -4.92 2.63
N MET A 110 13.35 -5.22 1.91
CA MET A 110 13.28 -5.80 0.56
C MET A 110 12.55 -7.16 0.57
N SER A 111 12.90 -8.04 1.51
CA SER A 111 12.24 -9.34 1.68
C SER A 111 10.75 -9.18 1.99
N LEU A 112 10.36 -8.23 2.84
CA LEU A 112 8.94 -7.95 3.13
C LEU A 112 8.16 -7.56 1.87
N PHE A 113 8.70 -6.65 1.06
CA PHE A 113 8.05 -6.25 -0.20
C PHE A 113 7.96 -7.41 -1.21
N LEU A 114 9.04 -8.16 -1.40
CA LEU A 114 9.08 -9.32 -2.29
C LEU A 114 8.06 -10.39 -1.88
N VAL A 115 8.05 -10.77 -0.60
CA VAL A 115 7.14 -11.80 -0.07
C VAL A 115 5.68 -11.33 -0.18
N CYS A 116 5.37 -10.11 0.26
CA CYS A 116 4.01 -9.59 0.16
C CYS A 116 3.54 -9.51 -1.30
N GLY A 117 4.35 -8.94 -2.18
CA GLY A 117 4.05 -8.83 -3.61
C GLY A 117 3.80 -10.19 -4.26
N GLY A 118 4.59 -11.20 -3.90
CA GLY A 118 4.42 -12.59 -4.34
C GLY A 118 3.13 -13.23 -3.82
N LEU A 119 2.85 -13.11 -2.53
CA LEU A 119 1.62 -13.65 -1.92
C LEU A 119 0.36 -13.00 -2.52
N ILE A 120 0.38 -11.69 -2.73
CA ILE A 120 -0.74 -10.97 -3.36
C ILE A 120 -0.92 -11.43 -4.81
N ALA A 121 0.13 -11.47 -5.63
CA ALA A 121 0.02 -11.96 -7.01
C ALA A 121 -0.40 -13.42 -7.11
N TYR A 122 0.04 -14.26 -6.17
CA TYR A 122 -0.35 -15.66 -6.12
C TYR A 122 -1.87 -15.80 -5.92
N ARG A 123 -2.44 -14.98 -5.02
CA ARG A 123 -3.89 -14.98 -4.72
C ARG A 123 -4.72 -14.29 -5.80
N THR A 124 -4.36 -13.09 -6.24
CA THR A 124 -5.17 -12.27 -7.16
C THR A 124 -4.84 -12.49 -8.64
N ARG A 125 -3.74 -13.18 -8.94
CA ARG A 125 -3.20 -13.38 -10.31
C ARG A 125 -2.84 -12.09 -11.05
N SER A 126 -2.70 -10.97 -10.33
CA SER A 126 -2.50 -9.63 -10.89
C SER A 126 -1.20 -8.98 -10.43
N LEU A 127 -0.37 -8.53 -11.37
CA LEU A 127 0.86 -7.77 -11.06
C LEU A 127 0.56 -6.33 -10.62
N ARG A 128 -0.53 -5.75 -11.14
CA ARG A 128 -1.01 -4.43 -10.69
C ARG A 128 -1.35 -4.46 -9.21
N ALA A 129 -1.83 -5.61 -8.73
CA ALA A 129 -2.11 -5.83 -7.33
C ALA A 129 -0.83 -5.73 -6.49
N SER A 130 0.23 -6.42 -6.90
CA SER A 130 1.51 -6.38 -6.19
C SER A 130 2.09 -4.97 -6.12
N ALA A 131 2.05 -4.21 -7.22
CA ALA A 131 2.49 -2.81 -7.22
C ALA A 131 1.67 -1.95 -6.25
N ALA A 132 0.34 -2.05 -6.31
CA ALA A 132 -0.54 -1.32 -5.41
C ALA A 132 -0.36 -1.74 -3.95
N ALA A 133 -0.07 -3.02 -3.68
CA ALA A 133 0.25 -3.50 -2.34
C ALA A 133 1.57 -2.90 -1.82
N GLY A 134 2.62 -2.84 -2.65
CA GLY A 134 3.88 -2.19 -2.28
C GLY A 134 3.71 -0.71 -1.93
N LEU A 135 2.91 0.03 -2.72
CA LEU A 135 2.57 1.42 -2.41
C LEU A 135 1.78 1.53 -1.10
N ALA A 136 0.77 0.68 -0.90
CA ALA A 136 -0.06 0.70 0.30
C ALA A 136 0.77 0.43 1.57
N ILE A 137 1.69 -0.55 1.53
CA ILE A 137 2.61 -0.84 2.64
C ILE A 137 3.41 0.40 3.02
N GLY A 138 3.99 1.10 2.04
CA GLY A 138 4.77 2.31 2.32
C GLY A 138 3.92 3.46 2.86
N VAL A 139 2.71 3.65 2.33
CA VAL A 139 1.74 4.65 2.83
C VAL A 139 1.31 4.36 4.27
N ILE A 140 1.19 3.08 4.65
CA ILE A 140 0.86 2.66 6.02
C ILE A 140 2.06 2.84 6.96
N ALA A 141 3.25 2.42 6.52
CA ALA A 141 4.45 2.46 7.35
C ALA A 141 4.94 3.89 7.62
N ALA A 142 4.78 4.79 6.65
CA ALA A 142 5.24 6.18 6.75
C ALA A 142 4.71 6.95 7.98
N PRO A 143 3.38 7.07 8.22
CA PRO A 143 2.86 7.80 9.37
C PRO A 143 3.25 7.13 10.68
N ILE A 144 3.27 5.78 10.75
CA ILE A 144 3.68 5.06 11.96
C ILE A 144 5.15 5.38 12.30
N LYS A 145 6.03 5.35 11.30
CA LYS A 145 7.45 5.71 11.46
C LYS A 145 7.62 7.15 11.89
N ILE A 146 6.90 8.09 11.28
CA ILE A 146 6.98 9.52 11.59
C ILE A 146 6.53 9.78 13.03
N VAL A 147 5.34 9.30 13.40
CA VAL A 147 4.80 9.46 14.76
C VAL A 147 5.70 8.77 15.78
N GLY A 148 6.14 7.54 15.49
CA GLY A 148 7.06 6.80 16.36
C GLY A 148 8.36 7.55 16.60
N ALA A 149 8.97 8.10 15.55
CA ALA A 149 10.19 8.90 15.69
C ALA A 149 9.97 10.19 16.51
N LEU A 150 8.84 10.88 16.32
CA LEU A 150 8.48 12.04 17.14
C LEU A 150 8.31 11.67 18.62
N VAL A 151 7.69 10.53 18.92
CA VAL A 151 7.54 10.01 20.29
C VAL A 151 8.91 9.70 20.90
N LEU A 152 9.79 9.03 20.15
CA LEU A 152 11.16 8.75 20.60
C LEU A 152 11.92 10.05 20.94
N LEU A 153 11.81 11.09 20.11
CA LEU A 153 12.42 12.40 20.37
C LEU A 153 11.82 13.10 21.58
N ALA A 154 10.50 13.02 21.76
CA ALA A 154 9.82 13.63 22.89
C ALA A 154 10.27 13.01 24.22
N ILE A 155 10.44 11.69 24.23
CA ILE A 155 10.88 10.94 25.41
C ILE A 155 12.37 11.17 25.69
N TRP A 156 13.21 11.26 24.65
CA TRP A 156 14.66 11.31 24.81
C TRP A 156 15.32 12.27 23.81
N HIS A 157 15.90 13.36 24.32
CA HIS A 157 16.45 14.45 23.51
C HIS A 157 17.74 15.06 24.09
N ASP A 158 18.54 14.26 24.78
CA ASP A 158 19.84 14.68 25.33
C ASP A 158 20.85 15.02 24.20
N PRO A 159 21.94 15.77 24.52
CA PRO A 159 22.92 16.16 23.51
C PRO A 159 23.53 14.98 22.75
N GLN A 160 23.71 13.84 23.42
CA GLN A 160 24.24 12.62 22.80
C GLN A 160 23.27 12.04 21.75
N THR A 161 21.97 11.98 22.04
CA THR A 161 20.96 11.53 21.07
C THR A 161 20.91 12.46 19.86
N ARG A 162 21.00 13.78 20.06
CA ARG A 162 21.03 14.74 18.95
C ARG A 162 22.25 14.53 18.05
N MET A 163 23.43 14.32 18.65
CA MET A 163 24.64 13.97 17.89
C MET A 163 24.50 12.63 17.14
N ALA A 164 23.83 11.64 17.74
CA ALA A 164 23.56 10.36 17.07
C ALA A 164 22.62 10.53 15.86
N ILE A 165 21.57 11.34 16.00
CA ILE A 165 20.65 11.69 14.91
C ILE A 165 21.39 12.37 13.76
N ASP A 166 22.24 13.36 14.06
CA ASP A 166 23.00 14.08 13.04
C ASP A 166 23.96 13.14 12.28
N ARG A 167 24.59 12.19 12.99
CA ARG A 167 25.44 11.16 12.36
C ARG A 167 24.65 10.14 11.53
N SER A 168 23.39 9.88 11.88
CA SER A 168 22.53 8.94 11.16
C SER A 168 21.77 9.58 9.99
N GLY A 169 22.23 10.72 9.45
CA GLY A 169 21.59 11.42 8.33
C GLY A 169 20.58 12.51 8.72
N GLY A 170 20.38 12.75 10.01
CA GLY A 170 19.55 13.83 10.53
C GLY A 170 18.04 13.58 10.47
N LEU A 171 17.26 14.58 10.90
CA LEU A 171 15.79 14.52 10.88
C LEU A 171 15.20 14.46 9.47
N ALA A 172 15.91 14.99 8.47
CA ALA A 172 15.47 14.91 7.07
C ALA A 172 15.30 13.45 6.62
N GLU A 173 16.20 12.55 7.03
CA GLU A 173 16.08 11.11 6.77
C GLU A 173 14.80 10.51 7.40
N VAL A 174 14.42 10.98 8.59
CA VAL A 174 13.21 10.53 9.28
C VAL A 174 11.94 10.86 8.49
N PHE A 175 11.86 12.06 7.91
CA PHE A 175 10.64 12.51 7.21
C PHE A 175 10.63 12.17 5.71
N ALA A 176 11.79 12.14 5.06
CA ALA A 176 11.88 11.94 3.62
C ALA A 176 11.97 10.47 3.20
N LEU A 177 12.69 9.61 3.96
CA LEU A 177 12.85 8.20 3.58
C LEU A 177 11.55 7.46 3.31
N PRO A 178 10.48 7.61 4.11
CA PRO A 178 9.24 6.88 3.84
C PRO A 178 8.64 7.19 2.47
N LEU A 179 8.83 8.42 1.98
CA LEU A 179 8.40 8.82 0.64
C LEU A 179 9.30 8.20 -0.43
N PHE A 180 10.62 8.20 -0.21
CA PHE A 180 11.57 7.55 -1.12
C PHE A 180 11.41 6.03 -1.20
N LEU A 181 10.84 5.39 -0.17
CA LEU A 181 10.57 3.95 -0.16
C LEU A 181 9.36 3.54 -1.00
N LEU A 182 8.48 4.47 -1.40
CA LEU A 182 7.26 4.13 -2.14
C LEU A 182 7.58 3.48 -3.50
N LEU A 183 8.46 4.11 -4.29
CA LEU A 183 8.79 3.62 -5.63
C LEU A 183 9.61 2.31 -5.59
N PRO A 184 10.73 2.22 -4.85
CA PRO A 184 11.47 0.96 -4.70
C PRO A 184 10.60 -0.16 -4.11
N GLY A 185 9.75 0.16 -3.12
CA GLY A 185 8.83 -0.81 -2.52
C GLY A 185 7.84 -1.37 -3.53
N ALA A 186 7.26 -0.52 -4.40
CA ALA A 186 6.39 -0.96 -5.48
C ALA A 186 7.12 -1.84 -6.51
N LEU A 187 8.35 -1.48 -6.88
CA LEU A 187 9.18 -2.25 -7.82
C LEU A 187 9.57 -3.63 -7.24
N LEU A 188 9.96 -3.68 -5.97
CA LEU A 188 10.26 -4.94 -5.27
C LEU A 188 9.01 -5.81 -5.13
N ALA A 189 7.87 -5.22 -4.80
CA ALA A 189 6.61 -5.96 -4.76
C ALA A 189 6.23 -6.51 -6.14
N LEU A 190 6.46 -5.75 -7.23
CA LEU A 190 6.31 -6.26 -8.59
C LEU A 190 7.23 -7.45 -8.89
N ALA A 191 8.50 -7.38 -8.52
CA ALA A 191 9.45 -8.47 -8.70
C ALA A 191 9.00 -9.74 -7.95
N GLY A 192 8.57 -9.61 -6.70
CA GLY A 192 7.96 -10.71 -5.95
C GLY A 192 6.68 -11.22 -6.61
N GLY A 193 5.86 -10.31 -7.13
CA GLY A 193 4.63 -10.61 -7.85
C GLY A 193 4.84 -11.45 -9.11
N LEU A 194 5.94 -11.25 -9.84
CA LEU A 194 6.30 -12.09 -10.99
C LEU A 194 6.50 -13.54 -10.56
N VAL A 195 7.26 -13.76 -9.48
CA VAL A 195 7.51 -15.09 -8.91
C VAL A 195 6.20 -15.71 -8.42
N GLY A 196 5.40 -14.95 -7.66
CA GLY A 196 4.12 -15.40 -7.14
C GLY A 196 3.14 -15.81 -8.25
N LYS A 197 3.04 -15.00 -9.31
CA LYS A 197 2.16 -15.29 -10.45
C LYS A 197 2.61 -16.53 -11.23
N ALA A 198 3.92 -16.69 -11.44
CA ALA A 198 4.50 -17.86 -12.10
C ALA A 198 4.20 -19.14 -11.31
N ALA A 199 4.45 -19.13 -10.00
CA ALA A 199 4.12 -20.26 -9.11
C ALA A 199 2.63 -20.62 -9.19
N ALA A 200 1.77 -19.61 -9.17
CA ALA A 200 0.34 -19.81 -9.21
C ALA A 200 -0.12 -20.50 -10.52
N TRP A 201 0.56 -20.25 -11.64
CA TRP A 201 0.29 -20.93 -12.92
C TRP A 201 0.73 -22.39 -12.90
N SER A 202 1.88 -22.69 -12.29
CA SER A 202 2.41 -24.05 -12.17
C SER A 202 1.50 -24.99 -11.38
N PHE A 203 0.76 -24.47 -10.40
CA PHE A 203 -0.15 -25.25 -9.55
C PHE A 203 -1.61 -25.34 -10.07
N ARG A 204 -1.90 -24.91 -11.31
CA ARG A 204 -3.26 -25.10 -11.86
C ARG A 204 -3.51 -26.60 -12.14
N PRO A 205 -4.56 -27.22 -11.58
CA PRO A 205 -4.89 -28.61 -11.88
C PRO A 205 -5.20 -28.74 -13.38
N ARG A 206 -4.46 -29.62 -14.07
CA ARG A 206 -4.55 -29.81 -15.54
C ARG A 206 -5.83 -30.53 -16.02
N GLY A 207 -6.84 -30.67 -15.16
CA GLY A 207 -7.98 -31.57 -15.35
C GLY A 207 -9.35 -30.93 -15.60
N MET A 208 -9.42 -29.63 -15.91
CA MET A 208 -10.68 -28.96 -16.27
C MET A 208 -10.59 -28.36 -17.68
N GLN A 209 -10.32 -29.22 -18.67
CA GLN A 209 -10.50 -28.92 -20.10
C GLN A 209 -11.54 -29.86 -20.68
#